data_AF-A0A430HUJ5-F1
#
_entry.id   AF-A0A430HUJ5-F1
#
_cell.length_a   1.000
_cell.length_b   1.000
_cell.length_c   1.000
_cell.angle_alpha   90.00
_cell.angle_beta   90.00
_cell.angle_gamma   90.00
#
_symmetry.space_group_name_H-M   'P 1'
#
loop_
_entity.id
_entity.type
_entity.pdbx_description
1 polymer ?
#
loop_
_entity_poly.entity_id
_entity_poly.type
_entity_poly.pdbx_seq_one_letter_code
_entity_poly.pdbx_strand_id
1 'polypeptide(L)' 'MSSAPRQSRRRVVRPSDAPDIDREADRAGAGFWNAGSADGDREVLLDPEAEETVPREEFLRQERPPHYS' A
#
# COMPACT_ATOMS: atom_id res chain seq x y z
N MET A 1 -1.49 -16.28 -31.39
CA MET A 1 -0.69 -16.80 -30.26
C MET A 1 -1.65 -17.33 -29.21
N SER A 2 -1.74 -18.66 -29.05
CA SER A 2 -2.65 -19.28 -28.10
C SER A 2 -2.02 -19.26 -26.70
N SER A 3 -2.63 -18.60 -25.74
CA SER A 3 -2.17 -18.55 -24.35
C SER A 3 -2.76 -19.75 -23.60
N ALA A 4 -1.91 -20.71 -23.22
CA ALA A 4 -2.35 -21.85 -22.42
C ALA A 4 -2.85 -21.39 -21.04
N PRO A 5 -3.89 -22.03 -20.47
CA PRO A 5 -4.39 -21.68 -19.15
C PRO A 5 -3.29 -21.89 -18.10
N ARG A 6 -3.01 -20.85 -17.30
CA ARG A 6 -2.01 -20.90 -16.22
C ARG A 6 -2.44 -21.96 -15.21
N GLN A 7 -1.66 -23.04 -15.09
CA GLN A 7 -1.89 -24.08 -14.10
C GLN A 7 -1.85 -23.47 -12.70
N SER A 8 -2.95 -23.61 -11.94
CA SER A 8 -2.98 -23.13 -10.56
C SER A 8 -2.01 -23.97 -9.73
N ARG A 9 -1.03 -23.30 -9.12
CA ARG A 9 -0.12 -23.97 -8.18
C ARG A 9 -0.94 -24.38 -6.97
N ARG A 10 -1.01 -25.68 -6.68
CA ARG A 10 -1.60 -26.19 -5.44
C ARG A 10 -0.79 -25.60 -4.28
N ARG A 11 -1.39 -24.69 -3.52
CA ARG A 11 -0.80 -24.22 -2.25
C ARG A 11 -0.72 -25.44 -1.34
N VAL A 12 0.50 -25.88 -1.03
CA VAL A 12 0.74 -26.88 0.00
C VAL A 12 0.49 -26.19 1.33
N VAL A 13 -0.64 -26.49 1.96
CA VAL A 13 -0.94 -26.02 3.32
C VAL A 13 -0.22 -26.97 4.27
N ARG A 14 0.91 -26.54 4.83
CA ARG A 14 1.63 -27.28 5.87
C ARG A 14 1.10 -26.85 7.25
N PRO A 15 0.68 -27.78 8.12
CA PRO A 15 0.32 -27.45 9.49
C PRO A 15 1.54 -26.95 10.26
N SER A 16 1.30 -26.10 11.25
CA SER A 16 2.34 -25.67 12.20
C SER A 16 2.85 -26.87 12.99
N ASP A 17 4.17 -26.95 13.21
CA ASP A 17 4.77 -27.98 14.08
C ASP A 17 4.41 -27.76 15.57
N ALA A 18 3.86 -26.59 15.90
CA ALA A 18 3.35 -26.25 17.21
C ALA A 18 1.87 -25.79 17.07
N PRO A 19 0.89 -26.70 17.32
CA PRO A 19 -0.53 -26.44 17.07
C PRO A 19 -1.16 -25.47 18.09
N ASP A 20 -0.67 -25.49 19.33
CA ASP A 20 -1.25 -24.75 20.47
C ASP A 20 -0.48 -23.47 20.80
N ILE A 21 0.34 -22.96 19.87
CA ILE A 21 1.04 -21.70 20.08
C ILE A 21 0.04 -20.55 20.19
N ASP A 22 0.26 -19.68 21.16
CA ASP A 22 -0.50 -18.46 21.28
C ASP A 22 -0.17 -17.52 20.10
N ARG A 23 -1.16 -17.32 19.23
CA ARG A 23 -1.08 -16.41 18.08
C ARG A 23 -1.79 -15.08 18.34
N GLU A 24 -2.17 -14.79 19.59
CA GLU A 24 -2.74 -13.49 19.94
C GLU A 24 -1.75 -12.36 19.64
N ALA A 25 -0.44 -12.62 19.79
CA ALA A 25 0.62 -11.67 19.42
C ALA A 25 0.66 -11.35 17.90
N ASP A 26 0.23 -12.28 17.04
CA ASP A 26 0.16 -12.06 15.59
C ASP A 26 -1.10 -11.29 15.18
N ARG A 27 -2.07 -11.16 16.09
CA ARG A 27 -3.30 -10.43 15.83
C ARG A 27 -3.07 -8.95 16.07
N ALA A 28 -3.36 -8.16 15.05
CA ALA A 28 -3.44 -6.71 15.22
C ALA A 28 -4.44 -6.37 16.34
N GLY A 29 -4.00 -5.58 17.32
CA GLY A 29 -4.85 -5.16 18.44
C GLY A 29 -6.09 -4.39 17.96
N ALA A 30 -7.14 -4.33 18.79
CA ALA A 30 -8.43 -3.73 18.43
C ALA A 30 -8.35 -2.24 17.98
N GLY A 31 -7.26 -1.54 18.33
CA GLY A 31 -6.98 -0.16 17.91
C GLY A 31 -6.13 -0.02 16.65
N PHE A 32 -5.56 -1.09 16.09
CA PHE A 32 -4.62 -1.00 14.96
C PHE A 32 -5.26 -0.36 13.72
N TRP A 33 -6.54 -0.66 13.47
CA TRP A 33 -7.28 -0.11 12.32
C TRP A 33 -8.05 1.18 12.67
N ASN A 34 -8.17 1.52 13.95
CA ASN A 34 -8.92 2.69 14.46
C ASN A 34 -7.99 3.81 14.98
N ALA A 35 -6.68 3.60 14.94
CA ALA A 35 -5.73 4.69 15.10
C ALA A 35 -5.93 5.61 13.90
N GLY A 36 -6.77 6.65 14.08
CA GLY A 36 -6.79 7.79 13.18
C GLY A 36 -5.35 8.16 12.92
N SER A 37 -4.95 8.18 11.65
CA SER A 37 -3.59 8.57 11.30
C SER A 37 -3.36 9.91 11.98
N ALA A 38 -2.26 10.07 12.72
CA ALA A 38 -1.86 11.37 13.25
C ALA A 38 -1.75 12.43 12.13
N ASP A 39 -1.71 11.97 10.88
CA ASP A 39 -1.70 12.77 9.66
C ASP A 39 -3.07 13.31 9.27
N GLY A 40 -4.16 12.67 9.70
CA GLY A 40 -5.54 13.09 9.43
C GLY A 40 -5.96 14.34 10.22
N ASP A 41 -5.34 14.56 11.39
CA ASP A 41 -5.59 15.74 12.23
C ASP A 41 -4.67 16.92 11.88
N ARG A 42 -3.77 16.78 10.90
CA ARG A 42 -2.88 17.87 10.47
C ARG A 42 -3.63 18.84 9.59
N GLU A 43 -3.76 20.09 10.05
CA GLU A 43 -4.30 21.18 9.26
C GLU A 43 -3.34 21.53 8.11
N VAL A 44 -3.79 21.35 6.87
CA VAL A 44 -3.06 21.75 5.66
C VAL A 44 -3.60 23.10 5.20
N LEU A 45 -2.84 24.16 5.45
CA LEU A 45 -3.13 25.51 4.94
C LEU A 45 -2.66 25.59 3.49
N LEU A 46 -3.61 25.68 2.55
CA LEU A 46 -3.31 25.94 1.15
C LEU A 46 -3.16 27.44 0.95
N ASP A 47 -2.05 27.86 0.35
CA ASP A 47 -1.81 29.25 -0.02
C ASP A 47 -2.67 29.60 -1.25
N PRO A 48 -3.62 30.56 -1.15
CA PRO A 48 -4.45 30.98 -2.27
C PRO A 48 -3.67 31.72 -3.37
N GLU A 49 -2.44 32.19 -3.08
CA GLU A 49 -1.56 32.86 -4.04
C GLU A 49 -0.50 31.91 -4.65
N ALA A 50 -0.50 30.63 -4.25
CA ALA A 50 0.40 29.65 -4.87
C ALA A 50 0.13 29.53 -6.37
N GLU A 51 1.19 29.68 -7.17
CA GLU A 51 1.13 29.60 -8.63
C GLU A 51 0.53 28.25 -9.10
N GLU A 52 -0.18 28.30 -10.22
CA GLU A 52 -1.06 27.26 -10.78
C GLU A 52 -0.62 25.82 -10.53
N THR A 53 -1.58 25.01 -10.08
CA THR A 53 -1.41 23.56 -9.96
C THR A 53 -1.07 22.96 -11.32
N VAL A 54 0.18 22.51 -11.50
CA VAL A 54 0.60 21.78 -12.70
C VAL A 54 -0.32 20.58 -12.93
N PRO A 55 -0.80 20.35 -14.16
CA PRO A 55 -1.58 19.15 -14.47
C PRO A 55 -0.81 17.89 -14.04
N ARG A 56 -1.49 16.95 -13.40
CA ARG A 56 -0.89 15.73 -12.83
C ARG A 56 0.07 15.01 -13.79
N GLU A 57 -0.31 14.92 -15.05
CA GLU A 57 0.48 14.24 -16.08
C GLU A 57 1.80 14.96 -16.40
N GLU A 58 1.80 16.29 -16.28
CA GLU A 58 2.96 17.12 -16.51
C GLU A 58 3.94 17.04 -15.33
N PHE A 59 3.42 17.13 -14.10
CA PHE A 59 4.21 16.89 -12.88
C PHE A 59 4.89 15.51 -12.92
N LEU A 60 4.12 14.45 -13.22
CA LEU A 60 4.66 13.09 -13.29
C LEU A 60 5.71 12.91 -14.40
N ARG A 61 5.66 13.74 -15.45
CA ARG A 61 6.66 13.71 -16.52
C ARG A 61 7.96 14.40 -16.08
N GLN A 62 7.86 15.51 -15.35
CA GLN A 62 9.01 16.26 -14.82
C GLN A 62 9.76 15.45 -13.75
N GLU A 63 9.03 14.79 -12.84
CA GLU A 63 9.59 14.02 -11.72
C GLU A 63 9.93 12.56 -12.07
N ARG A 64 10.08 12.23 -13.37
CA ARG A 64 10.35 10.85 -13.78
C ARG A 64 11.73 10.40 -13.30
N PRO A 65 11.84 9.24 -12.62
CA PRO A 65 13.14 8.67 -12.27
C PRO A 65 14.01 8.41 -13.52
N PRO A 66 15.35 8.44 -13.40
CA PRO A 66 16.28 8.37 -14.53
C PRO A 66 16.16 7.07 -15.37
N HIS A 67 15.55 6.02 -14.81
CA HIS A 67 15.32 4.75 -15.49
C HIS A 67 14.16 4.78 -16.51
N TYR A 68 13.41 5.88 -16.60
CA TYR A 68 12.32 6.07 -17.58
C TYR A 68 12.76 6.89 -18.82
N SER A 69 14.07 7.01 -19.03
CA SER A 69 14.67 7.64 -20.23
C SER A 69 14.62 6.74 -21.46
#